data_AF-A0A261PZ30-F1
#
_entry.id   AF-A0A261PZ30-F1
#
_cell.length_a   1.000
_cell.length_b   1.000
_cell.length_c   1.000
_cell.angle_alpha   90.00
_cell.angle_beta   90.00
_cell.angle_gamma   90.00
#
_symmetry.space_group_name_H-M   'P 1'
#
loop_
_entity.id
_entity.type
_entity.pdbx_description
1 polymer ?
#
loop_
_entity_poly.entity_id
_entity_poly.type
_entity_poly.pdbx_seq_one_letter_code
_entity_poly.pdbx_strand_id
1 'polypeptide(L)'
;MPPEKLSHFKEWLPGTIVTLQTHAYTSKIFGDAVMIGGDSSLLSPVMVIIEVLIEGKSHFEEHSGMEIAQEGSFQCKCMWFSSKSHHFEDVWISSRLLKPIKKIEDLLPEGLKTSYSYGDKVNFRTVAYELDKRKSTLKHNSHSSDPITKDISSLVSFVAPLMQVVGTSRYESKEPLIDNKSGAIRRVTTNRLIKCKYFNCHSDKFSEVFLPIETLEFINIPDDKTLKFLNNSLNKKQYLVFSENPENVESRTLLEPKLLHFRNGIYFLEALDKLTYQRTEIRISANENRFKPYSRKNPSLPSFSENNGKFLTKFITPDTLKELIGKPVENEYLNITYTDHNENTSVRTLKEYSIIEPSEEEKNDTDLYLKAKCLLRDSIRYFKISRIKKAQLFDLNDDL
;
A
#
# COMPACT_ATOMS: atom_id res chain seq x y z
N MET A 1 1.37 7.29 -40.12
CA MET A 1 0.30 6.74 -39.26
C MET A 1 -0.56 7.93 -38.79
N PRO A 2 -1.89 7.89 -38.89
CA PRO A 2 -2.74 8.97 -38.38
C PRO A 2 -2.58 9.12 -36.86
N PRO A 3 -2.70 10.33 -36.30
CA PRO A 3 -2.40 10.64 -34.90
C PRO A 3 -3.25 9.86 -33.88
N GLU A 4 -4.47 9.45 -34.25
CA GLU A 4 -5.35 8.62 -33.40
C GLU A 4 -4.86 7.16 -33.24
N LYS A 5 -4.09 6.62 -34.21
CA LYS A 5 -3.50 5.28 -34.08
C LYS A 5 -2.23 5.29 -33.20
N LEU A 6 -1.60 6.45 -33.03
CA LEU A 6 -0.42 6.64 -32.17
C LEU A 6 -0.75 6.72 -30.67
N SER A 7 -1.95 7.17 -30.30
CA SER A 7 -2.37 7.23 -28.90
C SER A 7 -2.64 5.84 -28.32
N HIS A 8 -3.27 4.95 -29.09
CA HIS A 8 -3.50 3.55 -28.69
C HIS A 8 -2.21 2.72 -28.62
N PHE A 9 -1.21 3.02 -29.46
CA PHE A 9 0.08 2.33 -29.41
C PHE A 9 0.78 2.46 -28.05
N LYS A 10 0.64 3.61 -27.38
CA LYS A 10 1.25 3.83 -26.06
C LYS A 10 0.63 2.97 -24.97
N GLU A 11 -0.59 2.47 -25.16
CA GLU A 11 -1.26 1.65 -24.14
C GLU A 11 -0.74 0.21 -24.14
N TRP A 12 -0.20 -0.25 -25.28
CA TRP A 12 0.20 -1.63 -25.50
C TRP A 12 1.71 -1.68 -25.74
N LEU A 13 2.47 -1.57 -24.65
CA LEU A 13 3.93 -1.67 -24.67
C LEU A 13 4.40 -2.78 -23.73
N PRO A 14 5.56 -3.40 -24.01
CA PRO A 14 6.20 -4.33 -23.07
C PRO A 14 6.37 -3.69 -21.68
N GLY A 15 6.01 -4.44 -20.65
CA GLY A 15 6.02 -3.98 -19.26
C GLY A 15 4.71 -3.38 -18.76
N THR A 16 3.74 -3.10 -19.65
CA THR A 16 2.38 -2.71 -19.24
C THR A 16 1.68 -3.87 -18.54
N ILE A 17 1.05 -3.58 -17.41
CA ILE A 17 0.27 -4.53 -16.62
C ILE A 17 -1.15 -4.57 -17.14
N VAL A 18 -1.63 -5.74 -17.51
CA VAL A 18 -2.94 -5.97 -18.13
C VAL A 18 -3.69 -7.12 -17.47
N THR A 19 -4.98 -7.19 -17.74
CA THR A 19 -5.79 -8.37 -17.43
C THR A 19 -6.89 -8.53 -18.46
N LEU A 20 -7.60 -9.65 -18.44
CA LEU A 20 -8.79 -9.85 -19.28
C LEU A 20 -9.89 -8.88 -18.88
N GLN A 21 -10.72 -8.47 -19.84
CA GLN A 21 -11.89 -7.61 -19.57
C GLN A 21 -12.82 -8.18 -18.49
N THR A 22 -12.91 -9.50 -18.40
CA THR A 22 -13.72 -10.24 -17.40
C THR A 22 -13.16 -10.18 -15.97
N HIS A 23 -11.91 -9.78 -15.78
CA HIS A 23 -11.32 -9.67 -14.45
C HIS A 23 -11.94 -8.52 -13.65
N ALA A 24 -11.95 -8.58 -12.31
CA ALA A 24 -12.59 -7.54 -11.50
C ALA A 24 -11.81 -6.20 -11.45
N TYR A 25 -10.48 -6.26 -11.55
CA TYR A 25 -9.64 -5.05 -11.47
C TYR A 25 -9.74 -4.16 -12.70
N THR A 26 -9.55 -2.86 -12.50
CA THR A 26 -9.46 -1.82 -13.53
C THR A 26 -8.32 -0.87 -13.19
N SER A 27 -7.97 0.06 -14.08
CA SER A 27 -6.94 1.08 -13.82
C SER A 27 -7.25 2.02 -12.65
N LYS A 28 -8.53 2.17 -12.29
CA LYS A 28 -8.98 3.05 -11.19
C LYS A 28 -9.40 2.29 -9.93
N ILE A 29 -9.75 1.01 -10.08
CA ILE A 29 -10.36 0.22 -9.02
C ILE A 29 -9.62 -1.11 -8.92
N PHE A 30 -8.82 -1.26 -7.87
CA PHE A 30 -8.04 -2.45 -7.53
C PHE A 30 -7.76 -2.49 -6.02
N GLY A 31 -7.17 -3.58 -5.55
CA GLY A 31 -6.83 -3.79 -4.14
C GLY A 31 -8.05 -3.79 -3.21
N ASP A 32 -7.97 -3.07 -2.09
CA ASP A 32 -8.97 -3.06 -1.01
C ASP A 32 -10.36 -2.58 -1.44
N ALA A 33 -10.46 -1.86 -2.56
CA ALA A 33 -11.73 -1.44 -3.14
C ALA A 33 -12.53 -2.60 -3.76
N VAL A 34 -11.88 -3.75 -4.05
CA VAL A 34 -12.50 -4.88 -4.75
C VAL A 34 -12.34 -6.16 -3.95
N MET A 35 -13.48 -6.70 -3.51
CA MET A 35 -13.56 -7.99 -2.85
C MET A 35 -14.06 -9.05 -3.83
N ILE A 36 -13.25 -10.08 -4.07
CA ILE A 36 -13.62 -11.19 -4.96
C ILE A 36 -14.53 -12.14 -4.19
N GLY A 37 -15.78 -12.26 -4.67
CA GLY A 37 -16.72 -13.28 -4.23
C GLY A 37 -16.70 -14.50 -5.15
N GLY A 38 -17.10 -15.66 -4.64
CA GLY A 38 -17.19 -16.89 -5.42
C GLY A 38 -15.90 -17.73 -5.45
N ASP A 39 -15.80 -18.62 -6.43
CA ASP A 39 -14.61 -19.44 -6.62
C ASP A 39 -13.49 -18.63 -7.29
N SER A 40 -12.45 -18.37 -6.50
CA SER A 40 -11.26 -17.64 -6.92
C SER A 40 -10.37 -18.41 -7.91
N SER A 41 -10.57 -19.73 -8.06
CA SER A 41 -9.81 -20.54 -9.01
C SER A 41 -10.11 -20.17 -10.47
N LEU A 42 -11.27 -19.55 -10.71
CA LEU A 42 -11.74 -19.12 -12.03
C LEU A 42 -11.35 -17.67 -12.37
N LEU A 43 -10.72 -16.97 -11.43
CA LEU A 43 -10.26 -15.61 -11.66
C LEU A 43 -9.02 -15.63 -12.56
N SER A 44 -9.04 -14.86 -13.63
CA SER A 44 -7.87 -14.71 -14.51
C SER A 44 -6.69 -14.04 -13.79
N PRO A 45 -5.45 -14.34 -14.18
CA PRO A 45 -4.28 -13.67 -13.62
C PRO A 45 -4.22 -12.20 -14.08
N VAL A 46 -3.53 -11.38 -13.28
CA VAL A 46 -2.92 -10.15 -13.76
C VAL A 46 -1.64 -10.52 -14.50
N MET A 47 -1.45 -9.97 -15.68
CA MET A 47 -0.38 -10.33 -16.61
C MET A 47 0.46 -9.10 -16.96
N VAL A 48 1.65 -9.34 -17.52
CA VAL A 48 2.50 -8.29 -18.10
C VAL A 48 2.69 -8.57 -19.58
N ILE A 49 2.57 -7.54 -20.41
CA ILE A 49 2.91 -7.63 -21.83
C ILE A 49 4.43 -7.80 -21.95
N ILE A 50 4.88 -8.83 -22.66
CA ILE A 50 6.32 -9.07 -22.94
C ILE A 50 6.70 -8.77 -24.40
N GLU A 51 5.71 -8.82 -25.29
CA GLU A 51 5.89 -8.61 -26.72
C GLU A 51 4.56 -8.17 -27.34
N VAL A 52 4.62 -7.31 -28.36
CA VAL A 52 3.45 -6.80 -29.07
C VAL A 52 3.64 -7.01 -30.57
N LEU A 53 2.64 -7.57 -31.22
CA LEU A 53 2.55 -7.71 -32.67
C LEU A 53 1.48 -6.75 -33.19
N ILE A 54 1.83 -5.94 -34.19
CA ILE A 54 0.94 -5.01 -34.87
C ILE A 54 0.45 -5.70 -36.14
N GLU A 55 -0.87 -5.89 -36.23
CA GLU A 55 -1.47 -6.58 -37.37
C GLU A 55 -1.53 -5.65 -38.58
N GLY A 56 -0.80 -6.00 -39.64
CA GLY A 56 -0.72 -5.21 -40.86
C GLY A 56 -1.88 -5.45 -41.84
N LYS A 57 -2.73 -6.45 -41.59
CA LYS A 57 -3.88 -6.80 -42.43
C LYS A 57 -5.02 -7.35 -41.58
N SER A 58 -6.25 -7.17 -42.04
CA SER A 58 -7.39 -7.87 -41.43
C SER A 58 -7.35 -9.37 -41.74
N HIS A 59 -7.60 -10.19 -40.72
CA HIS A 59 -7.71 -11.64 -40.80
C HIS A 59 -9.14 -12.07 -40.50
N PHE A 60 -9.70 -12.93 -41.35
CA PHE A 60 -11.06 -13.46 -41.21
C PHE A 60 -11.01 -14.96 -40.99
N GLU A 61 -11.92 -15.48 -40.17
CA GLU A 61 -12.10 -16.91 -39.98
C GLU A 61 -12.70 -17.53 -41.25
N GLU A 62 -12.05 -18.56 -41.79
CA GLU A 62 -12.47 -19.16 -43.08
C GLU A 62 -13.90 -19.73 -43.05
N HIS A 63 -14.37 -20.19 -41.89
CA HIS A 63 -15.66 -20.88 -41.76
C HIS A 63 -16.81 -19.94 -41.39
N SER A 64 -16.56 -18.92 -40.56
CA SER A 64 -17.61 -18.01 -40.08
C SER A 64 -17.62 -16.67 -40.80
N GLY A 65 -16.53 -16.32 -41.50
CA GLY A 65 -16.33 -14.98 -42.06
C GLY A 65 -16.16 -13.88 -41.01
N MET A 66 -16.06 -14.23 -39.72
CA MET A 66 -15.84 -13.24 -38.66
C MET A 66 -14.43 -12.67 -38.74
N GLU A 67 -14.33 -11.34 -38.60
CA GLU A 67 -13.03 -10.65 -38.53
C GLU A 67 -12.35 -10.97 -37.19
N ILE A 68 -11.32 -11.82 -37.23
CA ILE A 68 -10.53 -12.24 -36.06
C ILE A 68 -9.57 -11.13 -35.65
N ALA A 69 -8.96 -10.45 -36.64
CA ALA A 69 -8.04 -9.35 -36.42
C ALA A 69 -8.30 -8.26 -37.45
N GLN A 70 -8.29 -7.00 -37.01
CA GLN A 70 -8.45 -5.85 -37.89
C GLN A 70 -7.09 -5.24 -38.17
N GLU A 71 -6.91 -4.66 -39.36
CA GLU A 71 -5.70 -3.90 -39.68
C GLU A 71 -5.44 -2.77 -38.65
N GLY A 72 -4.26 -2.80 -38.04
CA GLY A 72 -3.84 -1.90 -36.96
C GLY A 72 -4.27 -2.35 -35.56
N SER A 73 -4.87 -3.53 -35.41
CA SER A 73 -5.07 -4.15 -34.10
C SER A 73 -3.78 -4.74 -33.53
N PHE A 74 -3.77 -4.98 -32.22
CA PHE A 74 -2.60 -5.47 -31.50
C PHE A 74 -2.84 -6.87 -30.96
N GLN A 75 -1.89 -7.77 -31.17
CA GLN A 75 -1.77 -9.02 -30.42
C GLN A 75 -0.69 -8.82 -29.36
N CYS A 76 -1.01 -9.11 -28.11
CA CYS A 76 -0.12 -8.93 -26.98
C CYS A 76 0.27 -10.30 -26.44
N LYS A 77 1.57 -10.60 -26.43
CA LYS A 77 2.08 -11.75 -25.70
C LYS A 77 2.15 -11.38 -24.23
N CYS A 78 1.30 -12.01 -23.43
CA CYS A 78 1.14 -11.72 -22.02
C CYS A 78 1.75 -12.85 -21.19
N MET A 79 2.46 -12.51 -20.12
CA MET A 79 3.12 -13.45 -19.22
C MET A 79 2.60 -13.30 -17.79
N TRP A 80 2.48 -14.41 -17.08
CA TRP A 80 2.14 -14.46 -15.65
C TRP A 80 2.83 -15.64 -14.96
N PHE A 81 2.82 -15.65 -13.64
CA PHE A 81 3.24 -16.81 -12.86
C PHE A 81 2.03 -17.68 -12.53
N SER A 82 2.09 -18.96 -12.88
CA SER A 82 1.02 -19.91 -12.64
C SER A 82 1.25 -20.62 -11.31
N SER A 83 0.35 -20.41 -10.34
CA SER A 83 0.39 -21.15 -9.06
C SER A 83 0.12 -22.65 -9.22
N LYS A 84 -0.43 -23.08 -10.36
CA LYS A 84 -0.70 -24.50 -10.62
C LYS A 84 0.55 -25.23 -11.12
N SER A 85 1.24 -24.66 -12.11
CA SER A 85 2.46 -25.26 -12.66
C SER A 85 3.72 -24.85 -11.91
N HIS A 86 3.65 -23.80 -11.09
CA HIS A 86 4.79 -23.15 -10.45
C HIS A 86 5.86 -22.68 -11.44
N HIS A 87 5.42 -22.25 -12.62
CA HIS A 87 6.26 -21.71 -13.69
C HIS A 87 5.66 -20.41 -14.25
N PHE A 88 6.49 -19.66 -14.97
CA PHE A 88 6.02 -18.56 -15.80
C PHE A 88 5.39 -19.12 -17.06
N GLU A 89 4.16 -18.70 -17.35
CA GLU A 89 3.41 -19.07 -18.54
C GLU A 89 3.19 -17.83 -19.40
N ASP A 90 3.09 -18.01 -20.71
CA ASP A 90 2.80 -16.94 -21.65
C ASP A 90 1.77 -17.35 -22.71
N VAL A 91 1.01 -16.37 -23.20
CA VAL A 91 -0.02 -16.59 -24.22
C VAL A 91 -0.24 -15.32 -25.06
N TRP A 92 -0.55 -15.50 -26.34
CA TRP A 92 -0.96 -14.41 -27.23
C TRP A 92 -2.44 -14.09 -27.04
N ILE A 93 -2.76 -12.82 -26.78
CA ILE A 93 -4.13 -12.35 -26.56
C ILE A 93 -4.35 -11.08 -27.39
N SER A 94 -5.51 -11.01 -28.06
CA SER A 94 -5.93 -9.77 -28.73
C SER A 94 -6.09 -8.65 -27.71
N SER A 95 -5.57 -7.46 -28.01
CA SER A 95 -5.73 -6.27 -27.16
C SER A 95 -7.20 -5.91 -26.91
N ARG A 96 -8.11 -6.31 -27.79
CA ARG A 96 -9.57 -6.16 -27.63
C ARG A 96 -10.14 -6.92 -26.44
N LEU A 97 -9.47 -7.98 -25.97
CA LEU A 97 -9.87 -8.77 -24.80
C LEU A 97 -9.17 -8.33 -23.52
N LEU A 98 -8.21 -7.41 -23.64
CA LEU A 98 -7.40 -6.91 -22.55
C LEU A 98 -7.91 -5.56 -22.07
N LYS A 99 -7.62 -5.27 -20.81
CA LYS A 99 -7.69 -3.92 -20.25
C LYS A 99 -6.41 -3.62 -19.48
N PRO A 100 -5.84 -2.41 -19.63
CA PRO A 100 -4.67 -2.01 -18.87
C PRO A 100 -5.04 -1.71 -17.42
N ILE A 101 -4.23 -2.20 -16.49
CA ILE A 101 -4.29 -1.85 -15.06
C ILE A 101 -3.32 -0.71 -14.79
N LYS A 102 -2.07 -0.84 -15.24
CA LYS A 102 -1.04 0.19 -15.09
C LYS A 102 -0.14 0.24 -16.30
N LYS A 103 0.03 1.44 -16.87
CA LYS A 103 0.86 1.67 -18.06
C LYS A 103 2.35 1.73 -17.68
N ILE A 104 3.21 1.41 -18.64
CA ILE A 104 4.66 1.43 -18.42
C ILE A 104 5.18 2.85 -18.13
N GLU A 105 4.58 3.87 -18.72
CA GLU A 105 4.99 5.26 -18.53
C GLU A 105 4.74 5.75 -17.11
N ASP A 106 3.64 5.31 -16.50
CA ASP A 106 3.31 5.58 -15.09
C ASP A 106 4.27 4.86 -14.12
N LEU A 107 5.15 4.00 -14.63
CA LEU A 107 6.10 3.19 -13.85
C LEU A 107 7.55 3.70 -13.98
N LEU A 108 7.83 4.66 -14.86
CA LEU A 108 9.19 5.13 -15.16
C LEU A 108 9.88 5.95 -14.05
N PRO A 109 9.20 6.70 -13.15
CA PRO A 109 9.91 7.50 -12.15
C PRO A 109 10.49 6.71 -10.95
N GLU A 110 9.88 5.58 -10.54
CA GLU A 110 10.17 5.01 -9.20
C GLU A 110 10.74 3.58 -9.18
N GLY A 111 10.74 2.82 -10.29
CA GLY A 111 11.05 1.38 -10.19
C GLY A 111 11.73 0.70 -11.37
N LEU A 112 11.86 1.33 -12.55
CA LEU A 112 12.54 0.69 -13.68
C LEU A 112 14.06 0.92 -13.62
N LYS A 113 14.76 0.02 -12.93
CA LYS A 113 16.22 -0.01 -12.99
C LYS A 113 16.65 -0.35 -14.42
N THR A 114 17.46 0.51 -15.04
CA THR A 114 17.94 0.32 -16.43
C THR A 114 18.98 -0.79 -16.56
N SER A 115 19.51 -1.26 -15.44
CA SER A 115 20.48 -2.36 -15.36
C SER A 115 20.33 -3.13 -14.06
N TYR A 116 20.54 -4.44 -14.11
CA TYR A 116 20.52 -5.31 -12.93
C TYR A 116 21.89 -5.96 -12.75
N SER A 117 22.32 -6.10 -11.51
CA SER A 117 23.58 -6.76 -11.13
C SER A 117 23.31 -8.17 -10.62
N TYR A 118 24.34 -9.02 -10.69
CA TYR A 118 24.28 -10.35 -10.09
C TYR A 118 23.95 -10.23 -8.60
N GLY A 119 23.00 -11.02 -8.12
CA GLY A 119 22.57 -11.04 -6.74
C GLY A 119 21.45 -10.07 -6.38
N ASP A 120 21.10 -9.12 -7.26
CA ASP A 120 19.95 -8.23 -7.08
C ASP A 120 18.68 -9.05 -6.85
N LYS A 121 17.85 -8.63 -5.89
CA LYS A 121 16.53 -9.24 -5.64
C LYS A 121 15.47 -8.51 -6.43
N VAL A 122 14.62 -9.28 -7.10
CA VAL A 122 13.59 -8.75 -7.99
C VAL A 122 12.28 -9.49 -7.79
N ASN A 123 11.19 -8.77 -7.99
CA ASN A 123 9.86 -9.35 -8.09
C ASN A 123 9.36 -9.24 -9.52
N PHE A 124 8.44 -10.13 -9.87
CA PHE A 124 7.62 -9.93 -11.06
C PHE A 124 6.60 -8.82 -10.76
N ARG A 125 6.39 -7.90 -11.70
CA ARG A 125 5.61 -6.68 -11.46
C ARG A 125 4.16 -6.88 -11.01
N THR A 126 3.57 -8.03 -11.28
CA THR A 126 2.19 -8.31 -10.87
C THR A 126 2.07 -8.69 -9.40
N VAL A 127 3.19 -8.95 -8.69
CA VAL A 127 3.20 -9.40 -7.30
C VAL A 127 2.36 -8.51 -6.38
N ALA A 128 2.53 -7.18 -6.43
CA ALA A 128 1.77 -6.27 -5.58
C ALA A 128 0.26 -6.39 -5.83
N TYR A 129 -0.14 -6.41 -7.10
CA TYR A 129 -1.54 -6.55 -7.51
C TYR A 129 -2.15 -7.89 -7.12
N GLU A 130 -1.37 -8.97 -7.20
CA GLU A 130 -1.83 -10.30 -6.82
C GLU A 130 -1.94 -10.44 -5.29
N LEU A 131 -1.00 -9.88 -4.52
CA LEU A 131 -1.05 -9.89 -3.04
C LEU A 131 -2.21 -9.08 -2.47
N ASP A 132 -2.61 -8.01 -3.16
CA ASP A 132 -3.73 -7.13 -2.76
C ASP A 132 -5.11 -7.74 -3.07
N LYS A 133 -5.17 -8.88 -3.77
CA LYS A 133 -6.44 -9.58 -4.00
C LYS A 133 -6.97 -10.11 -2.67
N ARG A 134 -8.23 -9.80 -2.38
CA ARG A 134 -8.94 -10.27 -1.19
C ARG A 134 -10.18 -11.05 -1.58
N LYS A 135 -10.38 -12.20 -0.94
CA LYS A 135 -11.58 -13.04 -1.08
C LYS A 135 -12.52 -12.80 0.09
N SER A 136 -13.81 -12.63 -0.20
CA SER A 136 -14.88 -12.64 0.80
C SER A 136 -15.60 -13.98 0.76
N THR A 137 -15.70 -14.65 1.91
CA THR A 137 -16.49 -15.88 2.06
C THR A 137 -17.67 -15.61 3.00
N LEU A 138 -18.87 -16.03 2.60
CA LEU A 138 -20.05 -15.96 3.46
C LEU A 138 -20.02 -17.14 4.42
N LYS A 139 -20.01 -16.86 5.73
CA LYS A 139 -20.19 -17.88 6.76
C LYS A 139 -21.65 -17.89 7.19
N HIS A 140 -22.31 -19.01 6.91
CA HIS A 140 -23.61 -19.32 7.51
C HIS A 140 -23.38 -20.08 8.81
N ASN A 141 -23.63 -19.44 9.95
CA ASN A 141 -23.77 -20.15 11.22
C ASN A 141 -25.16 -20.78 11.25
N SER A 142 -25.25 -22.09 11.04
CA SER A 142 -26.50 -22.85 11.05
C SER A 142 -27.15 -22.96 12.44
N HIS A 143 -26.50 -22.47 13.50
CA HIS A 143 -26.92 -22.66 14.89
C HIS A 143 -27.06 -21.38 15.73
N SER A 144 -26.96 -20.18 15.13
CA SER A 144 -27.23 -18.93 15.86
C SER A 144 -28.09 -17.99 15.02
N SER A 145 -28.98 -17.25 15.68
CA SER A 145 -29.69 -16.09 15.11
C SER A 145 -28.75 -14.90 14.83
N ASP A 146 -27.46 -15.17 14.66
CA ASP A 146 -26.46 -14.14 14.40
C ASP A 146 -26.50 -13.74 12.93
N PRO A 147 -26.23 -12.46 12.64
CA PRO A 147 -26.14 -11.98 11.27
C PRO A 147 -25.07 -12.76 10.49
N ILE A 148 -25.34 -12.97 9.19
CA ILE A 148 -24.39 -13.58 8.24
C ILE A 148 -23.05 -12.82 8.34
N THR A 149 -22.00 -13.52 8.79
CA THR A 149 -20.67 -12.93 8.91
C THR A 149 -19.89 -13.13 7.61
N LYS A 150 -19.16 -12.09 7.20
CA LYS A 150 -18.27 -12.13 6.03
C LYS A 150 -16.83 -12.29 6.53
N ASP A 151 -16.19 -13.37 6.12
CA ASP A 151 -14.77 -13.58 6.34
C ASP A 151 -13.98 -13.07 5.16
N ILE A 152 -13.02 -12.19 5.44
CA ILE A 152 -12.14 -11.58 4.44
C ILE A 152 -10.75 -12.19 4.60
N SER A 153 -10.22 -12.77 3.51
CA SER A 153 -8.88 -13.37 3.48
C SER A 153 -8.12 -12.90 2.24
N SER A 154 -6.78 -12.89 2.30
CA SER A 154 -5.96 -12.62 1.10
C SER A 154 -6.05 -13.81 0.15
N LEU A 155 -6.13 -13.51 -1.15
CA LEU A 155 -6.12 -14.49 -2.22
C LEU A 155 -4.71 -14.56 -2.81
N VAL A 156 -3.90 -15.49 -2.30
CA VAL A 156 -2.52 -15.70 -2.75
C VAL A 156 -2.48 -16.61 -3.99
N SER A 157 -3.08 -16.15 -5.09
CA SER A 157 -3.06 -16.82 -6.40
C SER A 157 -2.18 -16.05 -7.38
N PHE A 158 -1.49 -16.75 -8.28
CA PHE A 158 -0.63 -16.17 -9.33
C PHE A 158 0.51 -15.26 -8.82
N VAL A 159 0.81 -15.30 -7.53
CA VAL A 159 1.91 -14.54 -6.92
C VAL A 159 3.23 -15.20 -7.32
N ALA A 160 4.03 -14.48 -8.10
CA ALA A 160 5.37 -14.93 -8.47
C ALA A 160 6.30 -14.98 -7.24
N PRO A 161 7.20 -15.98 -7.16
CA PRO A 161 8.15 -16.07 -6.07
C PRO A 161 9.18 -14.94 -6.14
N LEU A 162 9.77 -14.63 -4.99
CA LEU A 162 10.96 -13.80 -4.90
C LEU A 162 12.08 -14.40 -5.77
N MET A 163 12.64 -13.58 -6.65
CA MET A 163 13.69 -13.97 -7.59
C MET A 163 15.01 -13.28 -7.28
N GLN A 164 16.10 -13.92 -7.69
CA GLN A 164 17.44 -13.35 -7.66
C GLN A 164 18.04 -13.31 -9.06
N VAL A 165 18.63 -12.19 -9.43
CA VAL A 165 19.30 -12.01 -10.71
C VAL A 165 20.60 -12.82 -10.72
N VAL A 166 20.74 -13.72 -11.71
CA VAL A 166 21.92 -14.56 -11.90
C VAL A 166 22.66 -14.28 -13.21
N GLY A 167 22.09 -13.46 -14.09
CA GLY A 167 22.75 -13.05 -15.33
C GLY A 167 21.87 -12.15 -16.19
N THR A 168 22.44 -11.68 -17.29
CA THR A 168 21.76 -10.85 -18.28
C THR A 168 22.07 -11.36 -19.69
N SER A 169 21.10 -11.34 -20.59
CA SER A 169 21.25 -11.66 -22.00
C SER A 169 20.63 -10.56 -22.85
N ARG A 170 21.09 -10.44 -24.09
CA ARG A 170 20.38 -9.64 -25.10
C ARG A 170 19.23 -10.47 -25.67
N TYR A 171 18.16 -9.79 -26.05
CA TYR A 171 17.09 -10.42 -26.81
C TYR A 171 17.55 -10.58 -28.26
N GLU A 172 17.54 -11.80 -28.76
CA GLU A 172 17.85 -12.11 -30.16
C GLU A 172 16.56 -12.52 -30.87
N SER A 173 15.98 -11.59 -31.62
CA SER A 173 14.79 -11.87 -32.41
C SER A 173 15.15 -12.73 -33.62
N LYS A 174 14.59 -13.94 -33.71
CA LYS A 174 14.63 -14.74 -34.94
C LYS A 174 13.68 -14.21 -36.02
N GLU A 175 12.70 -13.42 -35.61
CA GLU A 175 11.65 -12.89 -36.49
C GLU A 175 11.89 -11.40 -36.81
N PRO A 176 11.47 -10.94 -38.01
CA PRO A 176 11.70 -9.56 -38.42
C PRO A 176 10.85 -8.59 -37.59
N LEU A 177 11.51 -7.60 -36.98
CA LEU A 177 10.87 -6.55 -36.18
C LEU A 177 10.10 -5.54 -37.05
N ILE A 178 10.50 -5.42 -38.32
CA ILE A 178 9.99 -4.46 -39.29
C ILE A 178 9.49 -5.25 -40.50
N ASP A 179 8.38 -4.84 -41.10
CA ASP A 179 7.93 -5.38 -42.37
C ASP A 179 8.86 -4.91 -43.50
N ASN A 180 9.53 -5.87 -44.16
CA ASN A 180 10.47 -5.62 -45.25
C ASN A 180 9.85 -4.87 -46.43
N LYS A 181 8.52 -4.91 -46.61
CA LYS A 181 7.83 -4.26 -47.73
C LYS A 181 7.39 -2.83 -47.42
N SER A 182 6.82 -2.61 -46.22
CA SER A 182 6.25 -1.31 -45.83
C SER A 182 7.20 -0.44 -44.99
N GLY A 183 8.25 -1.03 -44.42
CA GLY A 183 9.10 -0.35 -43.43
C GLY A 183 8.39 -0.07 -42.10
N ALA A 184 7.16 -0.55 -41.92
CA ALA A 184 6.40 -0.37 -40.68
C ALA A 184 6.89 -1.32 -39.59
N ILE A 185 6.90 -0.83 -38.34
CA ILE A 185 7.16 -1.67 -37.17
C ILE A 185 6.07 -2.72 -37.10
N ARG A 186 6.46 -3.99 -37.12
CA ARG A 186 5.53 -5.13 -36.99
C ARG A 186 5.52 -5.67 -35.57
N ARG A 187 6.64 -5.59 -34.87
CA ARG A 187 6.82 -6.23 -33.57
C ARG A 187 7.61 -5.35 -32.61
N VAL A 188 7.10 -5.22 -31.39
CA VAL A 188 7.73 -4.50 -30.29
C VAL A 188 8.14 -5.52 -29.24
N THR A 189 9.44 -5.61 -28.97
CA THR A 189 10.03 -6.54 -28.01
C THR A 189 10.97 -5.80 -27.07
N THR A 190 11.34 -6.45 -25.97
CA THR A 190 12.43 -5.97 -25.12
C THR A 190 13.78 -6.17 -25.81
N ASN A 191 14.76 -5.34 -25.46
CA ASN A 191 16.15 -5.53 -25.90
C ASN A 191 16.96 -6.38 -24.92
N ARG A 192 16.50 -6.54 -23.67
CA ARG A 192 17.28 -7.14 -22.57
C ARG A 192 16.45 -8.15 -21.80
N LEU A 193 17.02 -9.34 -21.66
CA LEU A 193 16.49 -10.40 -20.82
C LEU A 193 17.35 -10.53 -19.57
N ILE A 194 16.71 -10.64 -18.42
CA ILE A 194 17.34 -10.86 -17.12
C ILE A 194 17.11 -12.32 -16.75
N LYS A 195 18.20 -13.05 -16.51
CA LYS A 195 18.14 -14.42 -16.02
C LYS A 195 17.91 -14.39 -14.52
N CYS A 196 16.75 -14.86 -14.10
CA CYS A 196 16.31 -14.89 -12.71
C CYS A 196 16.27 -16.33 -12.21
N LYS A 197 16.71 -16.54 -10.97
CA LYS A 197 16.65 -17.81 -10.26
C LYS A 197 15.69 -17.72 -9.09
N TYR A 198 14.85 -18.73 -8.91
CA TYR A 198 13.91 -18.83 -7.80
C TYR A 198 13.78 -20.28 -7.33
N PHE A 199 13.26 -20.45 -6.12
CA PHE A 199 12.94 -21.78 -5.60
C PHE A 199 11.54 -22.19 -6.06
N ASN A 200 11.46 -23.32 -6.76
CA ASN A 200 10.21 -23.93 -7.18
C ASN A 200 9.81 -24.99 -6.16
N CYS A 201 8.77 -24.70 -5.37
CA CYS A 201 8.30 -25.59 -4.31
C CYS A 201 7.61 -26.85 -4.83
N HIS A 202 7.11 -26.87 -6.07
CA HIS A 202 6.48 -28.05 -6.64
C HIS A 202 7.51 -29.13 -7.01
N SER A 203 8.66 -28.72 -7.55
CA SER A 203 9.73 -29.63 -7.94
C SER A 203 10.84 -29.77 -6.89
N ASP A 204 10.73 -29.04 -5.78
CA ASP A 204 11.73 -28.93 -4.70
C ASP A 204 13.14 -28.60 -5.22
N LYS A 205 13.21 -27.73 -6.24
CA LYS A 205 14.44 -27.38 -6.95
C LYS A 205 14.50 -25.89 -7.24
N PHE A 206 15.70 -25.39 -7.48
CA PHE A 206 15.85 -24.05 -8.06
C PHE A 206 15.57 -24.09 -9.56
N SER A 207 14.68 -23.20 -10.00
CA SER A 207 14.38 -22.95 -11.40
C SER A 207 15.02 -21.65 -11.86
N GLU A 208 15.31 -21.59 -13.16
CA GLU A 208 15.84 -20.39 -13.81
C GLU A 208 14.92 -19.99 -14.96
N VAL A 209 14.74 -18.68 -15.16
CA VAL A 209 13.89 -18.12 -16.22
C VAL A 209 14.51 -16.85 -16.77
N PHE A 210 14.37 -16.62 -18.07
CA PHE A 210 14.71 -15.34 -18.70
C PHE A 210 13.47 -14.47 -18.78
N LEU A 211 13.52 -13.29 -18.16
CA LEU A 211 12.41 -12.36 -18.11
C LEU A 211 12.82 -11.03 -18.75
N PRO A 212 11.95 -10.38 -19.54
CA PRO A 212 12.18 -9.02 -20.00
C PRO A 212 12.42 -8.06 -18.84
N ILE A 213 13.35 -7.13 -19.00
CA ILE A 213 13.69 -6.16 -17.96
C ILE A 213 12.47 -5.35 -17.50
N GLU A 214 11.53 -5.08 -18.40
CA GLU A 214 10.30 -4.33 -18.19
C GLU A 214 9.26 -5.09 -17.37
N THR A 215 9.44 -6.40 -17.13
CA THR A 215 8.54 -7.21 -16.30
C THR A 215 8.96 -7.26 -14.83
N LEU A 216 10.14 -6.73 -14.52
CA LEU A 216 10.73 -6.82 -13.19
C LEU A 216 10.55 -5.52 -12.40
N GLU A 217 10.42 -5.69 -11.09
CA GLU A 217 10.50 -4.63 -10.09
C GLU A 217 11.69 -4.91 -9.18
N PHE A 218 12.58 -3.94 -9.03
CA PHE A 218 13.71 -4.04 -8.12
C PHE A 218 13.23 -3.96 -6.67
N ILE A 219 13.71 -4.88 -5.83
CA ILE A 219 13.35 -4.88 -4.41
C ILE A 219 14.47 -4.22 -3.62
N ASN A 220 14.16 -3.04 -3.10
CA ASN A 220 15.06 -2.34 -2.22
C ASN A 220 14.93 -2.89 -0.80
N ILE A 221 15.91 -3.68 -0.36
CA ILE A 221 15.88 -4.32 0.95
C ILE A 221 16.42 -3.33 1.99
N PRO A 222 15.69 -3.09 3.10
CA PRO A 222 16.20 -2.26 4.17
C PRO A 222 17.50 -2.82 4.74
N ASP A 223 18.38 -1.92 5.16
CA ASP A 223 19.65 -2.29 5.75
C ASP A 223 19.46 -2.92 7.15
N ASP A 224 20.42 -3.74 7.55
CA ASP A 224 20.38 -4.45 8.84
C ASP A 224 20.26 -3.51 10.04
N LYS A 225 20.75 -2.26 9.96
CA LYS A 225 20.66 -1.32 11.09
C LYS A 225 19.21 -0.88 11.28
N THR A 226 18.50 -0.57 10.19
CA THR A 226 17.08 -0.24 10.22
C THR A 226 16.26 -1.39 10.80
N LEU A 227 16.48 -2.62 10.32
CA LEU A 227 15.77 -3.80 10.84
C LEU A 227 16.06 -4.05 12.32
N LYS A 228 17.31 -3.93 12.76
CA LYS A 228 17.69 -4.06 14.18
C LYS A 228 17.06 -2.95 15.03
N PHE A 229 17.02 -1.72 14.54
CA PHE A 229 16.38 -0.60 15.22
C PHE A 229 14.88 -0.85 15.44
N LEU A 230 14.16 -1.27 14.40
CA LEU A 230 12.72 -1.58 14.49
C LEU A 230 12.46 -2.76 15.43
N ASN A 231 13.25 -3.83 15.34
CA ASN A 231 13.14 -4.99 16.23
C ASN A 231 13.39 -4.62 17.70
N ASN A 232 14.39 -3.78 17.97
CA ASN A 232 14.64 -3.27 19.32
C ASN A 232 13.48 -2.42 19.83
N SER A 233 12.88 -1.60 18.98
CA SER A 233 11.73 -0.76 19.33
C SER A 233 10.49 -1.59 19.64
N LEU A 234 10.24 -2.65 18.87
CA LEU A 234 9.19 -3.65 19.13
C LEU A 234 9.38 -4.33 20.49
N ASN A 235 10.58 -4.84 20.77
CA ASN A 235 10.89 -5.52 22.03
C ASN A 235 10.75 -4.62 23.25
N LYS A 236 11.12 -3.33 23.11
CA LYS A 236 11.00 -2.32 24.16
C LYS A 236 9.59 -1.73 24.27
N LYS A 237 8.66 -2.06 23.36
CA LYS A 237 7.35 -1.41 23.22
C LYS A 237 7.47 0.12 23.13
N GLN A 238 8.51 0.59 22.44
CA GLN A 238 8.80 2.01 22.28
C GLN A 238 7.94 2.58 21.15
N TYR A 239 7.35 3.76 21.37
CA TYR A 239 6.67 4.49 20.30
C TYR A 239 7.68 5.03 19.28
N LEU A 240 7.26 5.10 18.03
CA LEU A 240 8.07 5.64 16.93
C LEU A 240 7.39 6.86 16.33
N VAL A 241 8.15 7.91 16.07
CA VAL A 241 7.71 8.96 15.15
C VAL A 241 7.96 8.45 13.74
N PHE A 242 6.93 8.50 12.91
CA PHE A 242 6.99 8.15 11.50
C PHE A 242 6.61 9.33 10.63
N SER A 243 7.33 9.52 9.53
CA SER A 243 7.02 10.53 8.53
C SER A 243 7.14 9.93 7.14
N GLU A 244 6.16 10.19 6.28
CA GLU A 244 6.23 9.75 4.88
C GLU A 244 7.23 10.59 4.09
N ASN A 245 7.23 11.90 4.31
CA ASN A 245 8.24 12.81 3.83
C ASN A 245 8.91 13.49 5.03
N PRO A 246 10.17 13.16 5.38
CA PRO A 246 10.88 13.74 6.51
C PRO A 246 10.87 15.27 6.57
N GLU A 247 10.78 15.94 5.42
CA GLU A 247 10.74 17.40 5.30
C GLU A 247 9.35 17.98 5.63
N ASN A 248 8.28 17.18 5.49
CA ASN A 248 6.92 17.60 5.78
C ASN A 248 6.50 17.18 7.20
N VAL A 249 6.56 18.12 8.13
CA VAL A 249 6.19 17.93 9.53
C VAL A 249 4.72 17.52 9.70
N GLU A 250 3.82 17.97 8.83
CA GLU A 250 2.40 17.60 8.90
C GLU A 250 2.15 16.12 8.56
N SER A 251 3.08 15.47 7.87
CA SER A 251 3.01 14.04 7.56
C SER A 251 3.44 13.16 8.73
N ARG A 252 3.88 13.75 9.85
CA ARG A 252 4.34 13.01 11.02
C ARG A 252 3.17 12.37 11.74
N THR A 253 3.35 11.12 12.15
CA THR A 253 2.44 10.40 13.03
C THR A 253 3.20 9.68 14.13
N LEU A 254 2.49 9.28 15.17
CA LEU A 254 3.03 8.52 16.30
C LEU A 254 2.55 7.08 16.22
N LEU A 255 3.50 6.17 16.04
CA LEU A 255 3.24 4.76 15.89
C LEU A 255 3.56 3.99 17.17
N GLU A 256 2.71 3.03 17.48
CA GLU A 256 2.97 1.94 18.41
C GLU A 256 3.23 0.67 17.61
N PRO A 257 4.50 0.29 17.38
CA PRO A 257 4.88 -0.90 16.63
C PRO A 257 4.26 -2.16 17.24
N LYS A 258 3.71 -3.05 16.40
CA LYS A 258 3.11 -4.32 16.81
C LYS A 258 3.86 -5.51 16.25
N LEU A 259 4.14 -5.51 14.96
CA LEU A 259 4.72 -6.66 14.28
C LEU A 259 5.49 -6.23 13.04
N LEU A 260 6.57 -6.96 12.75
CA LEU A 260 7.34 -6.82 11.51
C LEU A 260 7.04 -8.01 10.60
N HIS A 261 6.48 -7.73 9.43
CA HIS A 261 6.13 -8.74 8.42
C HIS A 261 7.18 -8.75 7.30
N PHE A 262 7.43 -9.93 6.73
CA PHE A 262 8.21 -10.06 5.50
C PHE A 262 7.34 -10.76 4.45
N ARG A 263 7.00 -10.03 3.38
CA ARG A 263 6.12 -10.51 2.31
C ARG A 263 6.80 -10.32 0.97
N ASN A 264 7.11 -11.44 0.33
CA ASN A 264 7.73 -11.51 -1.00
C ASN A 264 8.90 -10.54 -1.21
N GLY A 265 9.87 -10.53 -0.29
CA GLY A 265 11.05 -9.66 -0.38
C GLY A 265 10.91 -8.29 0.28
N ILE A 266 9.70 -7.88 0.66
CA ILE A 266 9.41 -6.55 1.20
C ILE A 266 9.08 -6.66 2.70
N TYR A 267 9.67 -5.78 3.50
CA TYR A 267 9.37 -5.67 4.92
C TYR A 267 8.25 -4.66 5.17
N PHE A 268 7.34 -5.00 6.07
CA PHE A 268 6.24 -4.12 6.49
C PHE A 268 6.20 -4.03 8.02
N LEU A 269 5.97 -2.82 8.53
CA LEU A 269 5.70 -2.58 9.94
C LEU A 269 4.20 -2.46 10.16
N GLU A 270 3.59 -3.42 10.87
CA GLU A 270 2.25 -3.26 11.43
C GLU A 270 2.36 -2.44 12.72
N ALA A 271 1.62 -1.34 12.79
CA ALA A 271 1.59 -0.45 13.93
C ALA A 271 0.17 0.06 14.22
N LEU A 272 -0.07 0.46 15.46
CA LEU A 272 -1.23 1.29 15.82
C LEU A 272 -0.81 2.75 15.76
N ASP A 273 -1.42 3.53 14.87
CA ASP A 273 -1.29 4.98 14.89
C ASP A 273 -2.01 5.53 16.13
N LYS A 274 -1.29 6.22 17.01
CA LYS A 274 -1.81 6.77 18.27
C LYS A 274 -2.57 8.08 18.10
N LEU A 275 -2.42 8.75 16.96
CA LEU A 275 -3.15 9.96 16.64
C LEU A 275 -4.53 9.61 16.07
N THR A 276 -4.60 8.67 15.12
CA THR A 276 -5.84 8.27 14.48
C THR A 276 -6.52 7.06 15.14
N TYR A 277 -5.80 6.33 16.00
CA TYR A 277 -6.23 5.06 16.59
C TYR A 277 -6.57 3.97 15.56
N GLN A 278 -5.98 4.07 14.37
CA GLN A 278 -6.14 3.09 13.30
C GLN A 278 -4.93 2.18 13.23
N ARG A 279 -5.16 0.90 12.88
CA ARG A 279 -4.07 0.01 12.51
C ARG A 279 -3.60 0.43 11.12
N THR A 280 -2.29 0.57 10.99
CA THR A 280 -1.64 0.89 9.74
C THR A 280 -0.54 -0.12 9.46
N GLU A 281 -0.25 -0.31 8.19
CA GLU A 281 0.86 -1.12 7.73
C GLU A 281 1.74 -0.26 6.83
N ILE A 282 3.03 -0.17 7.19
CA ILE A 282 3.97 0.72 6.53
C ILE A 282 5.02 -0.13 5.83
N ARG A 283 5.15 0.06 4.51
CA ARG A 283 6.24 -0.51 3.71
C ARG A 283 7.57 0.10 4.15
N ILE A 284 8.55 -0.74 4.47
CA ILE A 284 9.90 -0.32 4.85
C ILE A 284 10.78 -0.38 3.61
N SER A 285 11.24 0.77 3.14
CA SER A 285 12.19 0.92 2.04
C SER A 285 13.61 1.12 2.59
N ALA A 286 14.64 0.95 1.74
CA ALA A 286 16.02 1.14 2.18
C ALA A 286 16.41 2.62 2.33
N ASN A 287 17.28 2.89 3.30
CA ASN A 287 17.93 4.19 3.55
C ASN A 287 17.00 5.31 4.04
N GLU A 288 15.86 4.98 4.64
CA GLU A 288 14.90 5.98 5.07
C GLU A 288 15.00 6.26 6.58
N ASN A 289 15.48 7.45 6.94
CA ASN A 289 15.38 8.04 8.29
C ASN A 289 13.92 8.44 8.63
N ARG A 290 12.95 7.62 8.21
CA ARG A 290 11.51 7.88 8.41
C ARG A 290 11.03 7.49 9.80
N PHE A 291 11.80 6.65 10.51
CA PHE A 291 11.47 6.20 11.84
C PHE A 291 12.46 6.76 12.85
N LYS A 292 11.94 7.35 13.92
CA LYS A 292 12.76 7.77 15.05
C LYS A 292 12.13 7.37 16.37
N PRO A 293 12.96 7.01 17.38
CA PRO A 293 12.46 6.64 18.68
C PRO A 293 11.78 7.85 19.30
N TYR A 294 10.52 7.70 19.68
CA TYR A 294 9.85 8.72 20.47
C TYR A 294 10.45 8.71 21.88
N SER A 295 11.02 9.83 22.29
CA SER A 295 11.85 9.90 23.51
C SER A 295 11.28 10.81 24.60
N ARG A 296 10.28 11.62 24.26
CA ARG A 296 9.77 12.65 25.15
C ARG A 296 8.91 12.07 26.27
N LYS A 297 9.08 12.61 27.48
CA LYS A 297 8.14 12.36 28.58
C LYS A 297 6.87 13.13 28.27
N ASN A 298 5.78 12.39 28.13
CA ASN A 298 4.49 12.99 27.83
C ASN A 298 3.83 13.39 29.14
N PRO A 299 3.71 14.69 29.44
CA PRO A 299 2.95 15.09 30.59
C PRO A 299 1.51 14.60 30.39
N SER A 300 0.97 14.01 31.46
CA SER A 300 -0.36 13.44 31.44
C SER A 300 -1.10 13.83 32.70
N LEU A 301 -2.39 14.09 32.57
CA LEU A 301 -3.32 14.26 33.66
C LEU A 301 -4.34 13.10 33.65
N PRO A 302 -4.76 12.60 34.82
CA PRO A 302 -4.23 12.95 36.14
C PRO A 302 -2.78 12.46 36.30
N SER A 303 -1.95 13.22 37.02
CA SER A 303 -0.60 12.79 37.40
C SER A 303 -0.55 12.57 38.91
N PHE A 304 0.21 11.53 39.30
CA PHE A 304 0.43 11.12 40.67
C PHE A 304 1.93 11.14 40.90
N SER A 305 2.39 11.94 41.87
CA SER A 305 3.80 11.95 42.29
C SER A 305 3.89 11.87 43.80
N GLU A 306 4.93 11.20 44.30
CA GLU A 306 5.22 11.16 45.72
C GLU A 306 6.22 12.27 46.05
N ASN A 307 5.92 13.08 47.06
CA ASN A 307 6.85 14.07 47.58
C ASN A 307 6.84 14.01 49.10
N ASN A 308 7.98 13.66 49.70
CA ASN A 308 8.15 13.54 51.16
C ASN A 308 7.09 12.63 51.83
N GLY A 309 6.78 11.47 51.23
CA GLY A 309 5.82 10.51 51.76
C GLY A 309 4.35 10.92 51.62
N LYS A 310 4.04 12.00 50.89
CA LYS A 310 2.67 12.41 50.53
C LYS A 310 2.44 12.24 49.02
N PHE A 311 1.28 11.70 48.65
CA PHE A 311 0.83 11.64 47.27
C PHE A 311 0.29 13.01 46.82
N LEU A 312 1.00 13.63 45.88
CA LEU A 312 0.53 14.80 45.14
C LEU A 312 -0.27 14.31 43.93
N THR A 313 -1.54 14.74 43.85
CA THR A 313 -2.42 14.43 42.73
C THR A 313 -2.76 15.70 41.97
N LYS A 314 -2.41 15.76 40.68
CA LYS A 314 -2.95 16.78 39.78
C LYS A 314 -4.13 16.16 39.04
N PHE A 315 -5.34 16.50 39.45
CA PHE A 315 -6.57 16.17 38.72
C PHE A 315 -6.74 17.08 37.51
N ILE A 316 -7.65 16.72 36.61
CA ILE A 316 -7.99 17.54 35.46
C ILE A 316 -8.93 18.64 35.92
N THR A 317 -8.41 19.85 35.93
CA THR A 317 -9.12 21.11 36.15
C THR A 317 -8.79 22.04 34.98
N PRO A 318 -9.56 23.10 34.76
CA PRO A 318 -9.24 24.07 33.72
C PRO A 318 -7.81 24.63 33.85
N ASP A 319 -7.36 24.93 35.08
CA ASP A 319 -6.03 25.50 35.32
C ASP A 319 -4.90 24.50 35.09
N THR A 320 -5.07 23.25 35.53
CA THR A 320 -4.08 22.20 35.29
C THR A 320 -4.05 21.79 33.81
N LEU A 321 -5.18 21.86 33.11
CA LEU A 321 -5.23 21.65 31.66
C LEU A 321 -4.57 22.81 30.90
N LYS A 322 -4.77 24.06 31.35
CA LYS A 322 -4.01 25.24 30.86
C LYS A 322 -2.51 25.08 31.11
N GLU A 323 -2.11 24.59 32.29
CA GLU A 323 -0.71 24.29 32.62
C GLU A 323 -0.12 23.20 31.71
N LEU A 324 -0.90 22.13 31.45
CA LEU A 324 -0.50 21.03 30.57
C LEU A 324 -0.31 21.49 29.12
N ILE A 325 -1.26 22.28 28.61
CA ILE A 325 -1.27 22.79 27.23
C ILE A 325 -0.21 23.88 27.03
N GLY A 326 0.02 24.72 28.03
CA GLY A 326 0.93 25.85 27.90
C GLY A 326 0.54 26.81 26.76
N LYS A 327 1.54 27.24 25.98
CA LYS A 327 1.31 28.03 24.76
C LYS A 327 1.14 27.04 23.59
N PRO A 328 0.17 27.26 22.68
CA PRO A 328 -0.03 26.37 21.55
C PRO A 328 1.25 26.30 20.72
N VAL A 329 1.81 25.09 20.61
CA VAL A 329 2.94 24.79 19.72
C VAL A 329 2.39 24.13 18.45
N GLU A 330 2.97 24.47 17.31
CA GLU A 330 2.66 23.80 16.04
C GLU A 330 2.95 22.29 16.18
N ASN A 331 2.12 21.38 15.64
CA ASN A 331 2.30 19.91 15.75
C ASN A 331 2.32 19.30 17.15
N GLU A 332 1.69 19.99 18.09
CA GLU A 332 1.33 19.42 19.38
C GLU A 332 -0.08 18.80 19.31
N TYR A 333 -0.21 17.60 19.86
CA TYR A 333 -1.44 16.83 19.87
C TYR A 333 -1.85 16.54 21.31
N LEU A 334 -3.11 16.87 21.62
CA LEU A 334 -3.69 16.56 22.92
C LEU A 334 -4.59 15.34 22.79
N ASN A 335 -4.21 14.26 23.46
CA ASN A 335 -4.96 13.02 23.50
C ASN A 335 -5.80 12.99 24.77
N ILE A 336 -7.11 12.95 24.62
CA ILE A 336 -8.05 12.95 25.75
C ILE A 336 -8.87 11.68 25.81
N THR A 337 -9.12 11.19 27.02
CA THR A 337 -10.18 10.20 27.28
C THR A 337 -11.42 10.97 27.74
N TYR A 338 -12.48 10.94 26.94
CA TYR A 338 -13.68 11.74 27.11
C TYR A 338 -14.90 10.85 27.31
N THR A 339 -15.76 11.22 28.26
CA THR A 339 -17.04 10.55 28.51
C THR A 339 -18.18 11.40 27.95
N ASP A 340 -19.01 10.80 27.09
CA ASP A 340 -20.15 11.49 26.49
C ASP A 340 -21.36 11.58 27.45
N HIS A 341 -22.48 12.13 26.96
CA HIS A 341 -23.72 12.23 27.75
C HIS A 341 -24.32 10.86 28.12
N ASN A 342 -23.98 9.82 27.37
CA ASN A 342 -24.48 8.46 27.55
C ASN A 342 -23.48 7.60 28.35
N GLU A 343 -22.55 8.24 29.05
CA GLU A 343 -21.49 7.61 29.85
C GLU A 343 -20.49 6.75 29.04
N ASN A 344 -20.54 6.78 27.71
CA ASN A 344 -19.60 6.06 26.88
C ASN A 344 -18.26 6.78 26.89
N THR A 345 -17.19 6.01 27.13
CA THR A 345 -15.84 6.54 27.16
C THR A 345 -15.18 6.35 25.80
N SER A 346 -14.55 7.40 25.29
CA SER A 346 -13.88 7.40 24.00
C SER A 346 -12.55 8.12 24.08
N VAL A 347 -11.60 7.72 23.25
CA VAL A 347 -10.32 8.40 23.15
C VAL A 347 -10.33 9.31 21.92
N ARG A 348 -9.85 10.55 22.07
CA ARG A 348 -9.87 11.59 21.04
C ARG A 348 -8.50 12.24 20.95
N THR A 349 -8.02 12.45 19.73
CA THR A 349 -6.80 13.23 19.46
C THR A 349 -7.19 14.57 18.90
N LEU A 350 -6.67 15.63 19.51
CA LEU A 350 -7.05 17.01 19.27
C LEU A 350 -5.84 17.81 18.78
N LYS A 351 -6.06 18.70 17.80
CA LYS A 351 -5.13 19.72 17.31
C LYS A 351 -5.80 21.09 17.39
N GLU A 352 -5.02 22.18 17.38
CA GLU A 352 -5.53 23.57 17.34
C GLU A 352 -6.57 23.83 18.44
N TYR A 353 -6.17 23.54 19.69
CA TYR A 353 -7.09 23.63 20.83
C TYR A 353 -6.98 24.95 21.58
N SER A 354 -8.13 25.42 22.08
CA SER A 354 -8.22 26.56 23.00
C SER A 354 -9.33 26.33 24.03
N ILE A 355 -9.17 26.91 25.20
CA ILE A 355 -10.19 26.87 26.26
C ILE A 355 -11.09 28.09 26.10
N ILE A 356 -12.40 27.87 26.14
CA ILE A 356 -13.44 28.87 25.93
C ILE A 356 -14.37 28.88 27.14
N GLU A 357 -14.76 30.09 27.53
CA GLU A 357 -15.73 30.34 28.59
C GLU A 357 -17.12 30.53 27.96
N PRO A 358 -18.18 29.95 28.54
CA PRO A 358 -19.55 30.16 28.06
C PRO A 358 -19.94 31.64 28.16
N SER A 359 -20.79 32.12 27.24
CA SER A 359 -21.26 33.51 27.26
C SER A 359 -22.21 33.75 28.44
N GLU A 360 -22.17 34.97 29.00
CA GLU A 360 -22.96 35.37 30.18
C GLU A 360 -24.49 35.28 29.99
N GLU A 361 -24.97 35.07 28.76
CA GLU A 361 -26.40 35.00 28.43
C GLU A 361 -27.04 33.66 28.84
N GLU A 362 -26.27 32.58 29.01
CA GLU A 362 -26.76 31.27 29.46
C GLU A 362 -26.37 31.01 30.93
N LYS A 363 -27.08 31.64 31.87
CA LYS A 363 -26.81 31.63 33.33
C LYS A 363 -26.73 30.26 34.04
N ASN A 364 -26.91 29.15 33.34
CA ASN A 364 -26.96 27.81 33.94
C ASN A 364 -25.75 26.92 33.63
N ASP A 365 -24.88 27.29 32.68
CA ASP A 365 -23.69 26.48 32.36
C ASP A 365 -22.42 27.21 32.84
N THR A 366 -21.87 26.77 33.97
CA THR A 366 -20.61 27.29 34.52
C THR A 366 -19.39 26.51 34.03
N ASP A 367 -19.61 25.48 33.20
CA ASP A 367 -18.53 24.61 32.77
C ASP A 367 -17.73 25.22 31.62
N LEU A 368 -16.40 25.08 31.73
CA LEU A 368 -15.48 25.48 30.68
C LEU A 368 -15.39 24.43 29.58
N TYR A 369 -15.18 24.90 28.35
CA TYR A 369 -15.11 24.08 27.15
C TYR A 369 -13.72 24.13 26.52
N LEU A 370 -13.26 22.99 26.02
CA LEU A 370 -12.10 22.87 25.16
C LEU A 370 -12.59 22.83 23.70
N LYS A 371 -12.37 23.89 22.94
CA LYS A 371 -12.58 23.90 21.49
C LYS A 371 -11.35 23.33 20.82
N ALA A 372 -11.51 22.36 19.92
CA ALA A 372 -10.39 21.77 19.20
C ALA A 372 -10.80 21.12 17.88
N LYS A 373 -9.85 20.99 16.93
CA LYS A 373 -10.01 20.14 15.75
C LYS A 373 -9.81 18.67 16.17
N CYS A 374 -10.88 17.89 16.11
CA CYS A 374 -10.87 16.47 16.48
C CYS A 374 -10.49 15.63 15.25
N LEU A 375 -9.34 14.95 15.29
CA LEU A 375 -8.84 14.16 14.15
C LEU A 375 -9.77 13.00 13.79
N LEU A 376 -10.39 12.36 14.79
CA LEU A 376 -11.30 11.24 14.54
C LEU A 376 -12.57 11.63 13.77
N ARG A 377 -13.00 12.90 13.89
CA ARG A 377 -14.24 13.40 13.26
C ARG A 377 -13.97 14.42 12.17
N ASP A 378 -12.70 14.69 11.88
CA ASP A 378 -12.21 15.75 11.01
C ASP A 378 -13.03 17.05 11.08
N SER A 379 -13.30 17.51 12.30
CA SER A 379 -14.16 18.68 12.54
C SER A 379 -13.83 19.36 13.87
N ILE A 380 -14.11 20.66 13.94
CA ILE A 380 -14.04 21.42 15.18
C ILE A 380 -15.14 20.93 16.13
N ARG A 381 -14.76 20.63 17.37
CA ARG A 381 -15.66 20.16 18.43
C ARG A 381 -15.38 20.90 19.73
N TYR A 382 -16.38 20.89 20.61
CA TYR A 382 -16.32 21.46 21.95
C TYR A 382 -16.43 20.32 22.96
N PHE A 383 -15.46 20.24 23.86
CA PHE A 383 -15.40 19.21 24.90
C PHE A 383 -15.54 19.86 26.25
N LYS A 384 -16.56 19.46 27.01
CA LYS A 384 -16.76 19.95 28.38
C LYS A 384 -15.60 19.44 29.26
N ILE A 385 -14.82 20.33 29.87
CA ILE A 385 -13.58 19.96 30.56
C ILE A 385 -13.85 18.98 31.71
N SER A 386 -14.97 19.15 32.42
CA SER A 386 -15.39 18.26 33.52
C SER A 386 -15.64 16.81 33.09
N ARG A 387 -15.74 16.52 31.79
CA ARG A 387 -15.92 15.17 31.23
C ARG A 387 -14.65 14.55 30.66
N ILE A 388 -13.52 15.25 30.76
CA ILE A 388 -12.21 14.73 30.39
C ILE A 388 -11.67 13.92 31.57
N LYS A 389 -11.53 12.61 31.39
CA LYS A 389 -11.01 11.67 32.40
C LYS A 389 -9.49 11.56 32.39
N LYS A 390 -8.88 11.73 31.22
CA LYS A 390 -7.43 11.68 31.01
C LYS A 390 -7.05 12.67 29.93
N ALA A 391 -5.92 13.35 30.06
CA ALA A 391 -5.32 14.19 29.04
C ALA A 391 -3.83 13.86 28.93
N GLN A 392 -3.29 13.74 27.73
CA GLN A 392 -1.88 13.45 27.50
C GLN A 392 -1.40 14.23 26.29
N LEU A 393 -0.27 14.91 26.45
CA LEU A 393 0.33 15.75 25.42
C LEU A 393 1.35 14.94 24.61
N PHE A 394 1.31 15.10 23.29
CA PHE A 394 2.27 14.52 22.35
C PHE A 394 2.84 15.66 21.49
N ASP A 395 4.14 15.89 21.59
CA ASP A 395 4.87 16.83 20.73
C ASP A 395 5.72 16.05 19.72
N LEU A 396 5.55 16.33 18.43
CA LEU A 396 6.26 15.66 17.33
C LEU A 396 7.34 16.54 16.66
N ASN A 397 7.66 17.72 17.20
CA ASN A 397 8.58 18.66 16.54
C ASN A 397 10.06 18.27 16.69
N ASP A 398 10.47 17.80 17.88
CA ASP A 398 11.90 17.65 18.22
C ASP A 398 12.55 16.34 17.75
N ASP A 399 11.75 15.39 17.25
CA ASP A 399 12.19 14.00 17.08
C ASP A 399 12.59 13.64 15.64
N LEU A 400 12.84 14.61 14.72
CA LEU A 400 13.31 14.39 13.33
C LEU A 400 14.32 15.44 12.85
#